data_AF-A0A964PU76-F1
#
_entry.id   AF-A0A964PU76-F1
#
_cell.length_a   1.000
_cell.length_b   1.000
_cell.length_c   1.000
_cell.angle_alpha   90.00
_cell.angle_beta   90.00
_cell.angle_gamma   90.00
#
_symmetry.space_group_name_H-M   'P 1'
#
loop_
_entity.id
_entity.type
_entity.pdbx_description
1 polymer ?
#
loop_
_entity_poly.entity_id
_entity_poly.type
_entity_poly.pdbx_seq_one_letter_code
_entity_poly.pdbx_strand_id
1 'polypeptide(L)'
;MTRATPLACTIPARQRQRQSTSKWEERMSRGKLAGLLAALALIEALVPSVAEAQSLAGWGTGTISLEPLDAGRPWGWAVGDFMDDPNRALYNTAKRKLLAGQQVYSHTISAFDIERYCAEAPHFDFTWFEMQHSTMDYGEVEAMVAACPRIGATPVLRIPDALEGSVQKAMDIGMLGIIVPTVDDALEAREAARYARFPPTARRSSGGGQATGLWTPAVPSGSNFRESINDNMLVIVMIETPEGVDNALEIASVPGVDVVILGNADLTSFSGLAQNSPEYHDLQARTRNATYRAGKLWGNAAFGNATGNPLSGDSRFHQNGPSNDGWTRPGGGGE
;
A
#
# COMPACT_ATOMS: atom_id res chain seq x y z
N MET A 1 10.65 -53.41 -56.19
CA MET A 1 10.75 -51.98 -56.55
C MET A 1 10.24 -51.17 -55.36
N THR A 2 11.18 -50.44 -54.75
CA THR A 2 11.04 -49.24 -53.89
C THR A 2 10.03 -49.23 -52.72
N ARG A 3 10.60 -49.43 -51.52
CA ARG A 3 10.06 -49.04 -50.21
C ARG A 3 10.01 -47.51 -50.08
N ALA A 4 8.99 -47.04 -49.38
CA ALA A 4 8.77 -45.64 -49.02
C ALA A 4 9.87 -45.08 -48.10
N THR A 5 10.24 -43.83 -48.35
CA THR A 5 11.11 -43.02 -47.47
C THR A 5 10.27 -41.84 -46.95
N PRO A 6 10.16 -41.58 -45.63
CA PRO A 6 9.49 -40.40 -45.15
C PRO A 6 10.41 -39.18 -45.24
N LEU A 7 9.88 -38.07 -45.78
CA LEU A 7 10.50 -36.76 -45.79
C LEU A 7 10.60 -36.23 -44.34
N ALA A 8 11.82 -36.06 -43.86
CA ALA A 8 12.09 -35.36 -42.61
C ALA A 8 11.85 -33.86 -42.80
N CYS A 9 10.80 -33.34 -42.17
CA CYS A 9 10.57 -31.90 -42.06
C CYS A 9 11.42 -31.37 -40.87
N THR A 10 12.61 -30.85 -41.15
CA THR A 10 13.41 -30.14 -40.15
C THR A 10 12.90 -28.71 -40.01
N ILE A 11 12.14 -28.45 -38.95
CA ILE A 11 11.84 -27.09 -38.47
C ILE A 11 13.12 -26.54 -37.80
N PRO A 12 13.69 -25.41 -38.25
CA PRO A 12 14.82 -24.83 -37.55
C PRO A 12 14.35 -24.31 -36.19
N ALA A 13 15.00 -24.77 -35.12
CA ALA A 13 14.78 -24.28 -33.77
C ALA A 13 15.04 -22.77 -33.74
N ARG A 14 13.99 -21.95 -33.62
CA ARG A 14 14.12 -20.57 -33.16
C ARG A 14 14.74 -20.64 -31.78
N GLN A 15 16.01 -20.26 -31.67
CA GLN A 15 16.57 -19.80 -30.41
C GLN A 15 15.65 -18.69 -29.90
N ARG A 16 14.79 -19.01 -28.92
CA ARG A 16 14.25 -17.97 -28.05
C ARG A 16 15.47 -17.43 -27.31
N GLN A 17 15.98 -16.29 -27.76
CA GLN A 17 16.78 -15.44 -26.89
C GLN A 17 15.96 -15.27 -25.61
N ARG A 18 16.43 -15.88 -24.52
CA ARG A 18 16.08 -15.46 -23.17
C ARG A 18 16.48 -13.99 -23.12
N GLN A 19 15.49 -13.11 -23.32
CA GLN A 19 15.70 -11.69 -23.13
C GLN A 19 16.17 -11.48 -21.69
N SER A 20 17.17 -10.61 -21.59
CA SER A 20 17.86 -10.16 -20.40
C SER A 20 16.93 -10.11 -19.19
N THR A 21 17.43 -10.60 -18.05
CA THR A 21 16.93 -10.21 -16.73
C THR A 21 16.68 -8.70 -16.75
N SER A 22 15.47 -8.29 -16.40
CA SER A 22 15.12 -6.87 -16.44
C SER A 22 16.08 -6.09 -15.53
N LYS A 23 16.42 -4.84 -15.87
CA LYS A 23 17.23 -3.97 -15.00
C LYS A 23 16.67 -3.86 -13.56
N TRP A 24 15.38 -4.14 -13.40
CA TRP A 24 14.69 -4.27 -12.11
C TRP A 24 15.19 -5.49 -11.31
N GLU A 25 15.25 -6.67 -11.93
CA GLU A 25 15.85 -7.88 -11.32
C GLU A 25 17.34 -7.69 -11.03
N GLU A 26 18.07 -6.97 -11.89
CA GLU A 26 19.48 -6.62 -11.64
C GLU A 26 19.65 -5.66 -10.45
N ARG A 27 18.82 -4.61 -10.33
CA ARG A 27 18.80 -3.72 -9.16
C ARG A 27 18.44 -4.48 -7.87
N MET A 28 17.43 -5.35 -7.94
CA MET A 28 17.05 -6.22 -6.82
C MET A 28 18.16 -7.22 -6.48
N SER A 29 18.96 -7.70 -7.44
CA SER A 29 20.05 -8.66 -7.21
C SER A 29 21.35 -8.02 -6.70
N ARG A 30 21.70 -6.81 -7.15
CA ARG A 30 22.89 -6.08 -6.70
C ARG A 30 22.74 -5.56 -5.27
N GLY A 31 21.51 -5.29 -4.82
CA GLY A 31 21.19 -5.02 -3.42
C GLY A 31 21.21 -6.27 -2.52
N LYS A 32 21.10 -7.47 -3.09
CA LYS A 32 20.93 -8.72 -2.31
C LYS A 32 22.21 -9.24 -1.66
N LEU A 33 23.37 -9.27 -2.32
CA LEU A 33 24.54 -9.86 -1.64
C LEU A 33 25.13 -8.98 -0.54
N ALA A 34 25.16 -7.67 -0.71
CA ALA A 34 25.63 -6.76 0.33
C ALA A 34 24.58 -6.56 1.44
N GLY A 35 23.30 -6.48 1.06
CA GLY A 35 22.19 -6.27 2.00
C GLY A 35 21.83 -7.50 2.81
N LEU A 36 21.90 -8.71 2.26
CA LEU A 36 21.55 -9.94 3.00
C LEU A 36 22.67 -10.35 3.98
N LEU A 37 23.95 -10.12 3.64
CA LEU A 37 25.08 -10.31 4.56
C LEU A 37 25.12 -9.22 5.64
N ALA A 38 24.80 -7.97 5.30
CA ALA A 38 24.63 -6.91 6.29
C ALA A 38 23.40 -7.12 7.18
N ALA A 39 22.28 -7.64 6.63
CA ALA A 39 21.08 -7.96 7.38
C ALA A 39 21.31 -9.18 8.31
N LEU A 40 21.97 -10.25 7.85
CA LEU A 40 22.35 -11.37 8.74
C LEU A 40 23.33 -10.93 9.82
N ALA A 41 24.33 -10.11 9.48
CA ALA A 41 25.29 -9.59 10.45
C ALA A 41 24.67 -8.57 11.42
N LEU A 42 23.66 -7.78 10.99
CA LEU A 42 22.86 -6.93 11.88
C LEU A 42 21.91 -7.76 12.75
N ILE A 43 21.32 -8.85 12.23
CA ILE A 43 20.44 -9.74 13.01
C ILE A 43 21.22 -10.45 14.13
N GLU A 44 22.50 -10.81 13.90
CA GLU A 44 23.37 -11.35 14.95
C GLU A 44 23.95 -10.28 15.90
N ALA A 45 24.11 -9.02 15.44
CA ALA A 45 24.64 -7.92 16.26
C ALA A 45 23.58 -7.06 16.97
N LEU A 46 22.29 -7.24 16.65
CA LEU A 46 21.14 -6.54 17.25
C LEU A 46 20.34 -7.47 18.15
N VAL A 47 20.99 -8.32 18.95
CA VAL A 47 20.35 -8.80 20.18
C VAL A 47 20.55 -7.69 21.21
N PRO A 48 19.62 -6.74 21.39
CA PRO A 48 19.79 -5.75 22.43
C PRO A 48 19.63 -6.53 23.73
N SER A 49 20.48 -6.26 24.72
CA SER A 49 20.21 -6.62 26.10
C SER A 49 18.75 -6.25 26.39
N VAL A 50 17.94 -7.25 26.76
CA VAL A 50 16.50 -7.19 26.97
C VAL A 50 16.11 -5.85 27.59
N ALA A 51 15.74 -4.89 26.74
CA ALA A 51 15.26 -3.60 27.18
C ALA A 51 13.88 -3.86 27.78
N GLU A 52 13.68 -3.40 29.01
CA GLU A 52 12.50 -3.68 29.83
C GLU A 52 11.22 -3.43 29.01
N ALA A 53 10.47 -4.50 28.77
CA ALA A 53 9.16 -4.47 28.17
C ALA A 53 8.28 -3.43 28.88
N GLN A 54 7.83 -2.39 28.17
CA GLN A 54 6.85 -1.47 28.73
C GLN A 54 5.52 -2.20 28.88
N SER A 55 5.09 -2.42 30.13
CA SER A 55 3.75 -2.91 30.42
C SER A 55 2.72 -1.84 30.12
N LEU A 56 1.95 -2.00 29.04
CA LEU A 56 0.77 -1.18 28.80
C LEU A 56 -0.38 -1.71 29.67
N ALA A 57 -0.62 -1.06 30.81
CA ALA A 57 -1.82 -1.29 31.59
C ALA A 57 -3.06 -0.80 30.80
N GLY A 58 -4.17 -1.56 30.88
CA GLY A 58 -5.45 -1.23 30.22
C GLY A 58 -5.81 -2.09 29.01
N TRP A 59 -4.99 -3.08 28.65
CA TRP A 59 -5.15 -3.96 27.48
C TRP A 59 -5.21 -5.44 27.93
N GLY A 60 -6.26 -5.78 28.71
CA GLY A 60 -6.51 -7.11 29.29
C GLY A 60 -5.37 -7.68 30.16
N THR A 61 -5.13 -9.00 30.13
CA THR A 61 -4.31 -9.74 31.12
C THR A 61 -2.83 -9.96 30.76
N GLY A 62 -2.34 -9.38 29.64
CA GLY A 62 -0.98 -9.62 29.13
C GLY A 62 -0.09 -8.38 29.07
N THR A 63 1.22 -8.60 28.92
CA THR A 63 2.22 -7.55 28.63
C THR A 63 2.57 -7.62 27.15
N ILE A 64 2.30 -6.56 26.39
CA ILE A 64 2.74 -6.45 24.99
C ILE A 64 3.98 -5.57 24.96
N SER A 65 5.06 -6.04 24.34
CA SER A 65 6.28 -5.25 24.15
C SER A 65 6.24 -4.53 22.81
N LEU A 66 6.27 -3.20 22.83
CA LEU A 66 6.41 -2.39 21.63
C LEU A 66 7.86 -1.96 21.45
N GLU A 67 8.31 -1.97 20.20
CA GLU A 67 9.60 -1.36 19.90
C GLU A 67 9.48 0.17 19.96
N PRO A 68 10.36 0.85 20.72
CA PRO A 68 10.32 2.30 20.80
C PRO A 68 10.58 2.91 19.42
N LEU A 69 9.91 4.02 19.14
CA LEU A 69 10.22 4.81 17.96
C LEU A 69 11.63 5.42 18.11
N ASP A 70 12.45 5.21 17.10
CA ASP A 70 13.79 5.75 16.98
C ASP A 70 13.69 7.14 16.34
N ALA A 71 14.14 8.16 17.06
CA ALA A 71 14.18 9.53 16.56
C ALA A 71 15.06 9.68 15.30
N GLY A 72 16.04 8.79 15.10
CA GLY A 72 16.89 8.73 13.91
C GLY A 72 16.29 7.96 12.72
N ARG A 73 15.19 7.22 12.92
CA ARG A 73 14.51 6.44 11.89
C ARG A 73 12.98 6.66 11.96
N PRO A 74 12.49 7.84 11.55
CA PRO A 74 11.07 8.16 11.65
C PRO A 74 10.23 7.27 10.73
N TRP A 75 8.97 7.06 11.09
CA TRP A 75 7.99 6.36 10.25
C TRP A 75 8.07 6.77 8.77
N GLY A 76 8.07 5.78 7.87
CA GLY A 76 8.10 6.04 6.43
C GLY A 76 9.47 6.41 5.84
N TRP A 77 10.57 6.32 6.60
CA TRP A 77 11.92 6.61 6.06
C TRP A 77 12.23 5.78 4.81
N ALA A 78 11.89 4.49 4.80
CA ALA A 78 12.12 3.60 3.66
C ALA A 78 11.14 3.84 2.51
N VAL A 79 10.07 4.60 2.73
CA VAL A 79 9.16 5.08 1.69
C VAL A 79 9.80 6.25 0.95
N GLY A 80 10.39 7.19 1.68
CA GLY A 80 11.16 8.30 1.12
C GLY A 80 12.36 7.83 0.30
N ASP A 81 13.13 6.86 0.81
CA ASP A 81 14.29 6.29 0.11
C ASP A 81 13.94 5.57 -1.20
N PHE A 82 12.69 5.15 -1.36
CA PHE A 82 12.21 4.47 -2.57
C PHE A 82 11.71 5.44 -3.65
N MET A 83 11.59 6.74 -3.36
CA MET A 83 11.17 7.76 -4.32
C MET A 83 12.26 8.01 -5.36
N ASP A 84 11.84 8.31 -6.59
CA ASP A 84 12.72 8.71 -7.69
C ASP A 84 13.37 10.07 -7.38
N ASP A 85 12.60 11.00 -6.80
CA ASP A 85 13.10 12.27 -6.25
C ASP A 85 12.38 12.60 -4.93
N PRO A 86 13.02 12.38 -3.75
CA PRO A 86 12.39 12.65 -2.46
C PRO A 86 12.12 14.14 -2.20
N ASN A 87 12.71 15.06 -2.99
CA ASN A 87 12.48 16.50 -2.86
C ASN A 87 11.38 17.00 -3.81
N ARG A 88 10.84 16.15 -4.68
CA ARG A 88 9.80 16.52 -5.62
C ARG A 88 8.52 16.89 -4.87
N ALA A 89 7.93 18.02 -5.25
CA ALA A 89 6.63 18.42 -4.71
C ALA A 89 5.56 17.35 -5.04
N LEU A 90 4.91 16.82 -4.00
CA LEU A 90 3.85 15.84 -4.11
C LEU A 90 2.48 16.51 -4.22
N TYR A 91 1.67 16.02 -5.18
CA TYR A 91 0.25 16.34 -5.31
C TYR A 91 -0.66 15.25 -4.75
N ASN A 92 -0.11 14.13 -4.30
CA ASN A 92 -0.80 13.18 -3.43
C ASN A 92 -0.85 13.74 -1.99
N THR A 93 -2.00 14.30 -1.61
CA THR A 93 -2.22 14.92 -0.30
C THR A 93 -1.99 13.95 0.85
N ALA A 94 -2.47 12.70 0.72
CA ALA A 94 -2.36 11.69 1.76
C ALA A 94 -0.89 11.30 1.97
N LYS A 95 -0.15 11.03 0.89
CA LYS A 95 1.28 10.69 0.97
C LYS A 95 2.11 11.81 1.61
N ARG A 96 1.84 13.07 1.24
CA ARG A 96 2.50 14.23 1.86
C ARG A 96 2.25 14.30 3.36
N LYS A 97 1.01 14.13 3.81
CA LYS A 97 0.65 14.13 5.24
C LYS A 97 1.30 12.96 6.00
N LEU A 98 1.26 11.77 5.42
CA LEU A 98 1.90 10.58 5.98
C LEU A 98 3.40 10.76 6.18
N LEU A 99 4.13 11.27 5.17
CA LEU A 99 5.57 11.54 5.26
C LEU A 99 5.90 12.68 6.24
N ALA A 100 4.93 13.57 6.52
CA ALA A 100 5.03 14.57 7.58
C ALA A 100 4.67 14.02 8.98
N GLY A 101 4.44 12.71 9.10
CA GLY A 101 4.10 12.04 10.36
C GLY A 101 2.66 12.24 10.82
N GLN A 102 1.78 12.78 9.98
CA GLN A 102 0.38 13.01 10.31
C GLN A 102 -0.47 11.75 10.11
N GLN A 103 -1.57 11.66 10.85
CA GLN A 103 -2.64 10.71 10.56
C GLN A 103 -3.45 11.20 9.35
N VAL A 104 -3.92 10.26 8.53
CA VAL A 104 -4.82 10.52 7.41
C VAL A 104 -6.11 9.73 7.55
N TYR A 105 -7.21 10.35 7.11
CA TYR A 105 -8.56 9.81 7.17
C TYR A 105 -9.23 9.82 5.80
N SER A 106 -10.04 8.80 5.52
CA SER A 106 -10.89 8.79 4.33
C SER A 106 -12.35 9.10 4.61
N HIS A 107 -13.09 9.24 3.52
CA HIS A 107 -14.46 8.78 3.42
C HIS A 107 -14.51 7.61 2.43
N THR A 108 -15.41 6.64 2.67
CA THR A 108 -15.57 5.46 1.81
C THR A 108 -16.75 5.65 0.85
N ILE A 109 -16.52 5.33 -0.43
CA ILE A 109 -17.56 5.22 -1.45
C ILE A 109 -17.66 3.76 -1.89
N SER A 110 -18.86 3.20 -1.76
CA SER A 110 -19.15 1.79 -2.09
C SER A 110 -20.27 1.65 -3.12
N ALA A 111 -20.67 2.74 -3.77
CA ALA A 111 -21.66 2.76 -4.84
C ALA A 111 -21.37 3.93 -5.79
N PHE A 112 -21.76 3.78 -7.06
CA PHE A 112 -21.61 4.84 -8.04
C PHE A 112 -22.47 6.06 -7.69
N ASP A 113 -21.82 7.16 -7.31
CA ASP A 113 -22.47 8.40 -6.90
C ASP A 113 -21.52 9.58 -7.10
N ILE A 114 -21.62 10.22 -8.27
CA ILE A 114 -20.78 11.38 -8.64
C ILE A 114 -21.05 12.56 -7.70
N GLU A 115 -22.31 12.83 -7.36
CA GLU A 115 -22.68 13.97 -6.53
C GLU A 115 -22.08 13.83 -5.13
N ARG A 116 -22.22 12.64 -4.53
CA ARG A 116 -21.60 12.33 -3.24
C ARG A 116 -20.08 12.46 -3.30
N TYR A 117 -19.43 11.88 -4.31
CA TYR A 117 -17.97 11.97 -4.44
C TYR A 117 -17.51 13.43 -4.48
N CYS A 118 -18.11 14.23 -5.36
CA CYS A 118 -17.78 15.64 -5.52
C CYS A 118 -18.05 16.47 -4.26
N ALA A 119 -19.09 16.13 -3.49
CA ALA A 119 -19.43 16.84 -2.26
C ALA A 119 -18.52 16.47 -1.09
N GLU A 120 -18.17 15.19 -0.92
CA GLU A 120 -17.42 14.69 0.25
C GLU A 120 -15.90 14.85 0.09
N ALA A 121 -15.34 14.53 -1.08
CA ALA A 121 -13.90 14.44 -1.30
C ALA A 121 -13.07 15.69 -0.94
N PRO A 122 -13.54 16.95 -1.12
CA PRO A 122 -12.76 18.13 -0.69
C PRO A 122 -12.41 18.15 0.81
N HIS A 123 -13.17 17.42 1.62
CA HIS A 123 -13.13 17.48 3.08
C HIS A 123 -12.27 16.39 3.72
N PHE A 124 -11.67 15.48 2.95
CA PHE A 124 -10.90 14.34 3.46
C PHE A 124 -9.48 14.28 2.86
N ASP A 125 -8.61 13.46 3.44
CA ASP A 125 -7.23 13.31 2.94
C ASP A 125 -7.16 12.42 1.70
N PHE A 126 -8.06 11.43 1.68
CA PHE A 126 -8.23 10.52 0.57
C PHE A 126 -9.67 10.02 0.48
N THR A 127 -10.06 9.62 -0.72
CA THR A 127 -11.29 8.89 -0.96
C THR A 127 -10.92 7.43 -1.08
N TRP A 128 -11.58 6.58 -0.28
CA TRP A 128 -11.50 5.13 -0.41
C TRP A 128 -12.62 4.70 -1.34
N PHE A 129 -12.28 4.34 -2.58
CA PHE A 129 -13.20 3.66 -3.48
C PHE A 129 -13.16 2.16 -3.16
N GLU A 130 -14.32 1.59 -2.87
CA GLU A 130 -14.46 0.21 -2.46
C GLU A 130 -14.84 -0.68 -3.64
N MET A 131 -13.96 -1.58 -4.12
CA MET A 131 -14.31 -2.55 -5.17
C MET A 131 -14.19 -4.02 -4.74
N GLN A 132 -13.78 -4.32 -3.51
CA GLN A 132 -13.73 -5.70 -3.01
C GLN A 132 -15.10 -6.17 -2.49
N HIS A 133 -15.83 -5.27 -1.83
CA HIS A 133 -17.13 -5.55 -1.19
C HIS A 133 -18.24 -4.64 -1.71
N SER A 134 -18.12 -4.18 -2.95
CA SER A 134 -19.20 -3.49 -3.65
C SER A 134 -19.42 -4.06 -5.03
N THR A 135 -20.45 -3.57 -5.71
CA THR A 135 -20.70 -3.87 -7.12
C THR A 135 -20.00 -2.90 -8.07
N MET A 136 -19.21 -1.94 -7.54
CA MET A 136 -18.59 -0.91 -8.37
C MET A 136 -17.58 -1.52 -9.33
N ASP A 137 -17.58 -1.03 -10.57
CA ASP A 137 -16.57 -1.37 -11.57
C ASP A 137 -15.58 -0.22 -11.83
N TYR A 138 -14.54 -0.52 -12.61
CA TYR A 138 -13.51 0.48 -12.95
C TYR A 138 -14.07 1.68 -13.72
N GLY A 139 -15.12 1.50 -14.54
CA GLY A 139 -15.72 2.57 -15.33
C GLY A 139 -16.54 3.52 -14.47
N GLU A 140 -17.25 3.02 -13.47
CA GLU A 140 -17.95 3.83 -12.48
C GLU A 140 -16.97 4.67 -11.64
N VAL A 141 -15.88 4.06 -11.18
CA VAL A 141 -14.82 4.78 -10.46
C VAL A 141 -14.14 5.81 -11.36
N GLU A 142 -13.83 5.44 -12.61
CA GLU A 142 -13.26 6.35 -13.61
C GLU A 142 -14.15 7.59 -13.81
N ALA A 143 -15.47 7.38 -13.98
CA ALA A 143 -16.45 8.45 -14.19
C ALA A 143 -16.55 9.41 -12.99
N MET A 144 -16.53 8.89 -11.75
CA MET A 144 -16.52 9.75 -10.56
C MET A 144 -15.27 10.63 -10.50
N VAL A 145 -14.09 10.04 -10.72
CA VAL A 145 -12.81 10.76 -10.68
C VAL A 145 -12.71 11.79 -11.81
N ALA A 146 -13.26 11.47 -12.98
CA ALA A 146 -13.32 12.38 -14.13
C ALA A 146 -14.17 13.62 -13.87
N ALA A 147 -15.28 13.46 -13.14
CA ALA A 147 -16.23 14.53 -12.88
C ALA A 147 -15.65 15.60 -11.93
N CYS A 148 -14.82 15.18 -10.98
CA CYS A 148 -14.24 16.04 -9.94
C CYS A 148 -12.73 15.82 -9.80
N PRO A 149 -11.95 16.19 -10.84
CA PRO A 149 -10.53 15.88 -10.89
C PRO A 149 -9.74 16.77 -9.93
N ARG A 150 -8.77 16.17 -9.22
CA ARG A 150 -7.85 16.90 -8.31
C ARG A 150 -8.58 17.72 -7.23
N ILE A 151 -9.69 17.19 -6.72
CA ILE A 151 -10.61 17.86 -5.79
C ILE A 151 -10.07 18.04 -4.35
N GLY A 152 -8.91 17.48 -4.03
CA GLY A 152 -8.20 17.69 -2.75
C GLY A 152 -7.85 16.38 -2.06
N ALA A 153 -8.82 15.49 -1.91
CA ALA A 153 -8.60 14.11 -1.49
C ALA A 153 -7.83 13.32 -2.56
N THR A 154 -6.88 12.50 -2.08
CA THR A 154 -6.19 11.53 -2.93
C THR A 154 -7.15 10.41 -3.34
N PRO A 155 -7.30 10.07 -4.63
CA PRO A 155 -8.11 8.93 -5.02
C PRO A 155 -7.35 7.62 -4.75
N VAL A 156 -7.89 6.78 -3.87
CA VAL A 156 -7.33 5.48 -3.49
C VAL A 156 -8.37 4.40 -3.71
N LEU A 157 -7.99 3.33 -4.43
CA LEU A 157 -8.90 2.24 -4.76
C LEU A 157 -8.53 0.96 -4.00
N ARG A 158 -9.47 0.40 -3.24
CA ARG A 158 -9.34 -0.99 -2.79
C ARG A 158 -9.73 -1.91 -3.93
N ILE A 159 -8.72 -2.54 -4.53
CA ILE A 159 -8.87 -3.47 -5.66
C ILE A 159 -9.17 -4.88 -5.17
N PRO A 160 -9.74 -5.77 -6.02
CA PRO A 160 -10.08 -7.12 -5.58
C PRO A 160 -8.86 -8.04 -5.37
N ASP A 161 -7.74 -7.79 -6.06
CA ASP A 161 -6.55 -8.65 -6.04
C ASP A 161 -5.26 -7.89 -6.46
N ALA A 162 -4.10 -8.53 -6.26
CA ALA A 162 -2.78 -8.00 -6.62
C ALA A 162 -2.38 -8.28 -8.10
N LEU A 163 -3.32 -8.63 -8.98
CA LEU A 163 -2.99 -9.00 -10.35
C LEU A 163 -2.61 -7.77 -11.20
N GLU A 164 -1.72 -7.98 -12.18
CA GLU A 164 -1.23 -6.91 -13.07
C GLU A 164 -2.39 -6.11 -13.69
N GLY A 165 -3.43 -6.80 -14.16
CA GLY A 165 -4.59 -6.15 -14.77
C GLY A 165 -5.38 -5.28 -13.80
N SER A 166 -5.56 -5.72 -12.56
CA SER A 166 -6.30 -4.96 -11.54
C SER A 166 -5.52 -3.72 -11.11
N VAL A 167 -4.24 -3.90 -10.80
CA VAL A 167 -3.35 -2.80 -10.41
C VAL A 167 -3.22 -1.78 -11.54
N GLN A 168 -2.89 -2.18 -12.77
CA GLN A 168 -2.67 -1.21 -13.85
C GLN A 168 -3.95 -0.49 -14.26
N LYS A 169 -5.11 -1.16 -14.28
CA LYS A 169 -6.40 -0.48 -14.54
C LYS A 169 -6.68 0.60 -13.51
N ALA A 170 -6.51 0.30 -12.22
CA ALA A 170 -6.66 1.30 -11.15
C ALA A 170 -5.79 2.53 -11.44
N MET A 171 -4.54 2.32 -11.82
CA MET A 171 -3.64 3.41 -12.12
C MET A 171 -3.94 4.16 -13.42
N ASP A 172 -4.55 3.50 -14.40
CA ASP A 172 -4.89 4.09 -15.70
C ASP A 172 -6.15 4.96 -15.64
N ILE A 173 -7.08 4.63 -14.73
CA ILE A 173 -8.26 5.46 -14.43
C ILE A 173 -7.94 6.65 -13.50
N GLY A 174 -6.69 6.80 -13.08
CA GLY A 174 -6.20 7.98 -12.37
C GLY A 174 -6.06 7.85 -10.86
N MET A 175 -6.08 6.64 -10.30
CA MET A 175 -5.76 6.45 -8.89
C MET A 175 -4.32 6.86 -8.58
N LEU A 176 -4.12 7.45 -7.40
CA LEU A 176 -2.80 7.72 -6.83
C LEU A 176 -2.50 6.84 -5.61
N GLY A 177 -3.40 5.91 -5.28
CA GLY A 177 -3.08 4.80 -4.43
C GLY A 177 -3.97 3.58 -4.66
N ILE A 178 -3.47 2.43 -4.23
CA ILE A 178 -4.24 1.18 -4.19
C ILE A 178 -4.15 0.55 -2.81
N ILE A 179 -5.21 -0.14 -2.43
CA ILE A 179 -5.24 -1.02 -1.27
C ILE A 179 -5.44 -2.44 -1.79
N VAL A 180 -4.51 -3.32 -1.47
CA VAL A 180 -4.62 -4.76 -1.78
C VAL A 180 -5.08 -5.49 -0.52
N PRO A 181 -6.27 -6.12 -0.55
CA PRO A 181 -6.80 -6.88 0.58
C PRO A 181 -6.08 -8.21 0.74
N THR A 182 -6.26 -8.82 1.92
CA THR A 182 -5.91 -10.22 2.22
C THR A 182 -4.50 -10.62 1.77
N VAL A 183 -3.51 -9.78 2.08
CA VAL A 183 -2.11 -10.06 1.72
C VAL A 183 -1.49 -10.96 2.77
N ASP A 184 -1.20 -12.20 2.39
CA ASP A 184 -0.68 -13.22 3.30
C ASP A 184 0.83 -13.46 3.13
N ASP A 185 1.42 -13.05 2.00
CA ASP A 185 2.85 -13.25 1.74
C ASP A 185 3.56 -12.10 1.00
N ALA A 186 4.89 -12.18 0.94
CA ALA A 186 5.74 -11.20 0.27
C ALA A 186 5.67 -11.27 -1.28
N LEU A 187 5.16 -12.36 -1.85
CA LEU A 187 4.95 -12.47 -3.29
C LEU A 187 3.77 -11.59 -3.72
N GLU A 188 2.63 -11.67 -3.05
CA GLU A 188 1.45 -10.85 -3.31
C GLU A 188 1.75 -9.36 -3.12
N ALA A 189 2.39 -9.00 -2.01
CA ALA A 189 2.85 -7.64 -1.75
C ALA A 189 3.79 -7.12 -2.85
N ARG A 190 4.67 -7.99 -3.37
CA ARG A 190 5.57 -7.65 -4.47
C ARG A 190 4.83 -7.43 -5.77
N GLU A 191 3.83 -8.23 -6.11
CA GLU A 191 3.06 -8.04 -7.34
C GLU A 191 2.30 -6.70 -7.29
N ALA A 192 1.69 -6.36 -6.15
CA ALA A 192 1.08 -5.05 -5.91
C ALA A 192 2.06 -3.89 -6.16
N ALA A 193 3.23 -3.93 -5.51
CA ALA A 193 4.25 -2.90 -5.66
C ALA A 193 4.84 -2.81 -7.08
N ARG A 194 5.00 -3.97 -7.73
CA ARG A 194 5.65 -4.10 -9.03
C ARG A 194 4.85 -3.47 -10.17
N TYR A 195 3.52 -3.58 -10.13
CA TYR A 195 2.66 -3.09 -11.20
C TYR A 195 2.17 -1.65 -10.99
N ALA A 196 2.36 -1.07 -9.80
CA ALA A 196 1.91 0.27 -9.46
C ALA A 196 2.79 1.41 -10.02
N ARG A 197 4.08 1.14 -10.30
CA ARG A 197 5.08 2.16 -10.69
C ARG A 197 5.78 1.83 -12.00
N PHE A 198 6.15 2.86 -12.76
CA PHE A 198 6.82 2.74 -14.05
C PHE A 198 8.29 2.32 -13.91
N PRO A 199 8.89 1.75 -14.97
CA PRO A 199 10.34 1.58 -15.08
C PRO A 199 11.09 2.91 -14.98
N PRO A 200 12.33 2.92 -14.46
CA PRO A 200 13.11 1.76 -14.01
C PRO A 200 12.82 1.30 -12.58
N THR A 201 11.92 1.98 -11.87
CA THR A 201 11.64 1.78 -10.44
C THR A 201 10.80 0.54 -10.21
N ALA A 202 9.82 0.28 -11.08
CA ALA A 202 9.11 -0.99 -11.13
C ALA A 202 8.73 -1.39 -12.59
N ARG A 203 7.61 -2.10 -12.79
CA ARG A 203 7.25 -2.78 -14.05
C ARG A 203 5.86 -2.42 -14.58
N ARG A 204 5.28 -1.29 -14.20
CA ARG A 204 4.03 -0.81 -14.80
C ARG A 204 4.22 -0.55 -16.30
N SER A 205 3.33 -1.09 -17.14
CA SER A 205 3.32 -0.80 -18.57
C SER A 205 2.83 0.62 -18.86
N SER A 206 3.15 1.17 -20.03
CA SER A 206 2.57 2.44 -20.47
C SER A 206 1.19 2.22 -21.10
N GLY A 207 0.14 2.66 -20.42
CA GLY A 207 -1.16 2.93 -21.03
C GLY A 207 -1.28 4.39 -21.47
N GLY A 208 -2.19 4.65 -22.40
CA GLY A 208 -2.83 5.97 -22.52
C GLY A 208 -4.14 5.95 -21.73
N GLY A 209 -4.74 7.11 -21.47
CA GLY A 209 -6.05 7.19 -20.80
C GLY A 209 -6.18 8.36 -19.84
N GLN A 210 -7.21 8.27 -18.99
CA GLN A 210 -7.63 9.32 -18.05
C GLN A 210 -6.48 9.81 -17.16
N ALA A 211 -5.68 8.90 -16.59
CA ALA A 211 -4.59 9.28 -15.68
C ALA A 211 -3.61 10.32 -16.26
N THR A 212 -3.29 10.24 -17.55
CA THR A 212 -2.38 11.21 -18.19
C THR A 212 -3.00 12.59 -18.23
N GLY A 213 -4.29 12.69 -18.62
CA GLY A 213 -5.01 13.96 -18.66
C GLY A 213 -5.22 14.59 -17.29
N LEU A 214 -5.51 13.77 -16.27
CA LEU A 214 -5.72 14.24 -14.90
C LEU A 214 -4.46 14.80 -14.26
N TRP A 215 -3.33 14.10 -14.42
CA TRP A 215 -2.14 14.35 -13.60
C TRP A 215 -1.05 15.14 -14.30
N THR A 216 -1.01 15.20 -15.64
CA THR A 216 -0.03 16.04 -16.36
C THR A 216 -0.03 17.49 -15.86
N PRO A 217 -1.18 18.14 -15.64
CA PRO A 217 -1.20 19.52 -15.13
C PRO A 217 -0.73 19.67 -13.67
N ALA A 218 -0.56 18.58 -12.92
CA ALA A 218 -0.05 18.59 -11.55
C ALA A 218 1.47 18.30 -11.49
N VAL A 219 2.08 17.83 -12.58
CA VAL A 219 3.51 17.54 -12.63
C VAL A 219 4.30 18.85 -12.52
N PRO A 220 5.27 18.96 -11.58
CA PRO A 220 6.11 20.13 -11.47
C PRO A 220 6.87 20.43 -12.77
N SER A 221 7.06 21.71 -13.07
CA SER A 221 7.79 22.14 -14.27
C SER A 221 9.19 21.51 -14.31
N GLY A 222 9.54 20.92 -15.45
CA GLY A 222 10.83 20.23 -15.64
C GLY A 222 10.89 18.78 -15.13
N SER A 223 9.85 18.29 -14.43
CA SER A 223 9.81 16.89 -13.97
C SER A 223 9.28 15.93 -15.05
N ASN A 224 9.77 14.68 -15.01
CA ASN A 224 9.21 13.62 -15.84
C ASN A 224 7.86 13.15 -15.27
N PHE A 225 6.84 13.02 -16.13
CA PHE A 225 5.51 12.55 -15.71
C PHE A 225 5.53 11.20 -14.99
N ARG A 226 6.28 10.22 -15.51
CA ARG A 226 6.28 8.85 -14.99
C ARG A 226 6.96 8.77 -13.62
N GLU A 227 8.10 9.42 -13.49
CA GLU A 227 8.77 9.54 -12.20
C GLU A 227 7.87 10.29 -11.20
N SER A 228 7.21 11.36 -11.65
CA SER A 228 6.29 12.12 -10.79
C SER A 228 5.14 11.25 -10.30
N ILE A 229 4.59 10.39 -11.17
CA ILE A 229 3.58 9.40 -10.77
C ILE A 229 4.17 8.38 -9.79
N ASN A 230 5.39 7.88 -10.01
CA ASN A 230 6.04 6.94 -9.09
C ASN A 230 6.15 7.49 -7.67
N ASP A 231 6.58 8.74 -7.55
CA ASP A 231 6.74 9.45 -6.28
C ASP A 231 5.40 9.70 -5.59
N ASN A 232 4.36 9.98 -6.36
CA ASN A 232 3.02 10.24 -5.85
C ASN A 232 2.21 8.95 -5.60
N MET A 233 2.68 7.78 -6.02
CA MET A 233 1.96 6.52 -5.82
C MET A 233 2.01 6.06 -4.36
N LEU A 234 0.87 5.59 -3.86
CA LEU A 234 0.67 4.99 -2.53
C LEU A 234 0.24 3.53 -2.70
N VAL A 235 1.11 2.58 -2.36
CA VAL A 235 0.80 1.16 -2.34
C VAL A 235 0.56 0.72 -0.91
N ILE A 236 -0.70 0.38 -0.62
CA ILE A 236 -1.16 -0.07 0.69
C ILE A 236 -1.44 -1.56 0.61
N VAL A 237 -0.88 -2.34 1.52
CA VAL A 237 -1.19 -3.77 1.70
C VAL A 237 -1.97 -3.95 2.99
N MET A 238 -2.99 -4.79 2.95
CA MET A 238 -3.85 -5.06 4.09
C MET A 238 -3.59 -6.48 4.60
N ILE A 239 -3.12 -6.57 5.84
CA ILE A 239 -2.99 -7.83 6.57
C ILE A 239 -4.27 -8.04 7.35
N GLU A 240 -4.94 -9.15 7.12
CA GLU A 240 -6.23 -9.45 7.77
C GLU A 240 -6.43 -10.94 8.09
N THR A 241 -5.35 -11.72 8.05
CA THR A 241 -5.34 -13.13 8.48
C THR A 241 -4.22 -13.36 9.51
N PRO A 242 -4.28 -14.42 10.33
CA PRO A 242 -3.15 -14.83 11.16
C PRO A 242 -1.87 -15.12 10.36
N GLU A 243 -1.98 -15.67 9.15
CA GLU A 243 -0.84 -15.96 8.27
C GLU A 243 -0.13 -14.67 7.83
N GLY A 244 -0.89 -13.66 7.39
CA GLY A 244 -0.33 -12.34 7.07
C GLY A 244 0.33 -11.68 8.28
N VAL A 245 -0.18 -11.89 9.51
CA VAL A 245 0.47 -11.40 10.73
C VAL A 245 1.81 -12.11 10.99
N ASP A 246 1.86 -13.43 10.79
CA ASP A 246 3.09 -14.21 10.91
C ASP A 246 4.15 -13.76 9.89
N ASN A 247 3.72 -13.40 8.67
CA ASN A 247 4.58 -12.95 7.57
C ASN A 247 4.78 -11.43 7.52
N ALA A 248 4.29 -10.67 8.51
CA ALA A 248 4.20 -9.21 8.43
C ALA A 248 5.53 -8.50 8.12
N LEU A 249 6.65 -9.01 8.64
CA LEU A 249 7.96 -8.40 8.38
C LEU A 249 8.39 -8.61 6.92
N GLU A 250 8.14 -9.79 6.35
CA GLU A 250 8.48 -10.08 4.96
C GLU A 250 7.60 -9.26 4.01
N ILE A 251 6.30 -9.16 4.30
CA ILE A 251 5.34 -8.33 3.57
C ILE A 251 5.77 -6.85 3.61
N ALA A 252 6.01 -6.30 4.80
CA ALA A 252 6.39 -4.89 4.97
C ALA A 252 7.75 -4.57 4.35
N SER A 253 8.68 -5.53 4.32
CA SER A 253 10.03 -5.34 3.75
C SER A 253 10.06 -5.28 2.23
N VAL A 254 8.94 -5.53 1.54
CA VAL A 254 8.87 -5.45 0.08
C VAL A 254 9.13 -4.02 -0.40
N PRO A 255 10.14 -3.79 -1.27
CA PRO A 255 10.36 -2.48 -1.87
C PRO A 255 9.16 -2.03 -2.69
N GLY A 256 8.70 -0.80 -2.45
CA GLY A 256 7.53 -0.22 -3.09
C GLY A 256 6.20 -0.44 -2.38
N VAL A 257 6.14 -1.24 -1.30
CA VAL A 257 5.07 -1.12 -0.30
C VAL A 257 5.33 0.13 0.53
N ASP A 258 4.29 0.95 0.72
CA ASP A 258 4.39 2.22 1.45
C ASP A 258 3.70 2.14 2.82
N VAL A 259 2.52 1.51 2.86
CA VAL A 259 1.68 1.42 4.06
C VAL A 259 1.25 -0.03 4.27
N VAL A 260 1.31 -0.50 5.51
CA VAL A 260 0.69 -1.75 5.95
C VAL A 260 -0.49 -1.39 6.85
N ILE A 261 -1.68 -1.87 6.52
CA ILE A 261 -2.87 -1.68 7.35
C ILE A 261 -3.43 -3.01 7.83
N LEU A 262 -4.15 -2.97 8.95
CA LEU A 262 -4.94 -4.12 9.39
C LEU A 262 -6.36 -4.07 8.85
N GLY A 263 -6.83 -5.16 8.26
CA GLY A 263 -8.26 -5.38 8.00
C GLY A 263 -8.94 -5.84 9.28
N ASN A 264 -9.37 -4.90 10.13
CA ASN A 264 -9.73 -5.23 11.52
C ASN A 264 -10.90 -6.23 11.64
N ALA A 265 -11.92 -6.09 10.79
CA ALA A 265 -13.09 -6.96 10.78
C ALA A 265 -12.74 -8.38 10.31
N ASP A 266 -11.99 -8.50 9.21
CA ASP A 266 -11.57 -9.80 8.69
C ASP A 266 -10.54 -10.47 9.60
N LEU A 267 -9.61 -9.72 10.20
CA LEU A 267 -8.69 -10.29 11.19
C LEU A 267 -9.43 -10.88 12.39
N THR A 268 -10.51 -10.22 12.83
CA THR A 268 -11.41 -10.77 13.86
C THR A 268 -12.03 -12.09 13.38
N SER A 269 -12.53 -12.12 12.14
CA SER A 269 -13.17 -13.28 11.52
C SER A 269 -12.21 -14.48 11.40
N PHE A 270 -11.03 -14.27 10.81
CA PHE A 270 -10.04 -15.32 10.56
C PHE A 270 -9.34 -15.81 11.84
N SER A 271 -9.09 -14.94 12.81
CA SER A 271 -8.47 -15.35 14.08
C SER A 271 -9.47 -15.91 15.09
N GLY A 272 -10.75 -15.55 14.98
CA GLY A 272 -11.77 -15.83 16.00
C GLY A 272 -11.60 -15.00 17.28
N LEU A 273 -10.72 -13.99 17.29
CA LEU A 273 -10.40 -13.18 18.45
C LEU A 273 -11.18 -11.88 18.45
N ALA A 274 -11.84 -11.56 19.57
CA ALA A 274 -12.51 -10.27 19.73
C ALA A 274 -11.50 -9.12 19.72
N GLN A 275 -11.84 -7.99 19.08
CA GLN A 275 -10.90 -6.86 18.94
C GLN A 275 -10.44 -6.25 20.27
N ASN A 276 -11.15 -6.49 21.37
CA ASN A 276 -10.80 -6.04 22.72
C ASN A 276 -10.01 -7.10 23.54
N SER A 277 -9.71 -8.25 22.94
CA SER A 277 -8.95 -9.32 23.59
C SER A 277 -7.44 -9.03 23.58
N PRO A 278 -6.69 -9.40 24.63
CA PRO A 278 -5.23 -9.34 24.64
C PRO A 278 -4.57 -9.99 23.43
N GLU A 279 -5.10 -11.13 23.00
CA GLU A 279 -4.56 -11.92 21.90
C GLU A 279 -4.71 -11.18 20.57
N TYR A 280 -5.85 -10.53 20.32
CA TYR A 280 -6.02 -9.69 19.13
C TYR A 280 -5.06 -8.49 19.15
N HIS A 281 -4.87 -7.90 20.32
CA HIS A 281 -3.95 -6.78 20.49
C HIS A 281 -2.49 -7.16 20.22
N ASP A 282 -2.08 -8.38 20.56
CA ASP A 282 -0.76 -8.91 20.21
C ASP A 282 -0.57 -8.96 18.68
N LEU A 283 -1.59 -9.37 17.92
CA LEU A 283 -1.54 -9.33 16.45
C LEU A 283 -1.30 -7.90 15.92
N GLN A 284 -1.93 -6.89 16.54
CA GLN A 284 -1.71 -5.49 16.17
C GLN A 284 -0.28 -5.03 16.46
N ALA A 285 0.25 -5.38 17.63
CA ALA A 285 1.60 -5.01 18.01
C ALA A 285 2.67 -5.68 17.13
N ARG A 286 2.47 -6.95 16.78
CA ARG A 286 3.36 -7.69 15.87
C ARG A 286 3.42 -7.05 14.49
N THR A 287 2.27 -6.73 13.89
CA THR A 287 2.23 -6.06 12.58
C THR A 287 2.79 -4.64 12.63
N ARG A 288 2.48 -3.87 13.68
CA ARG A 288 3.06 -2.55 13.91
C ARG A 288 4.59 -2.62 13.97
N ASN A 289 5.16 -3.51 14.80
CA ASN A 289 6.61 -3.62 14.99
C ASN A 289 7.29 -4.07 13.68
N ALA A 290 6.73 -5.05 12.99
CA ALA A 290 7.23 -5.49 11.69
C ALA A 290 7.27 -4.34 10.65
N THR A 291 6.18 -3.57 10.58
CA THR A 291 6.06 -2.42 9.67
C THR A 291 7.05 -1.31 9.99
N TYR A 292 7.23 -1.02 11.29
CA TYR A 292 8.20 -0.06 11.78
C TYR A 292 9.64 -0.46 11.43
N ARG A 293 10.04 -1.72 11.68
CA ARG A 293 11.37 -2.27 11.33
C ARG A 293 11.68 -2.14 9.84
N ALA A 294 10.67 -2.34 8.99
CA ALA A 294 10.78 -2.20 7.55
C ALA A 294 10.79 -0.72 7.07
N GLY A 295 10.62 0.24 7.97
CA GLY A 295 10.59 1.67 7.66
C GLY A 295 9.35 2.12 6.88
N LYS A 296 8.25 1.35 6.98
CA LYS A 296 6.98 1.61 6.30
C LYS A 296 5.99 2.25 7.23
N LEU A 297 4.89 2.80 6.73
CA LEU A 297 3.84 3.40 7.56
C LEU A 297 2.83 2.33 8.00
N TRP A 298 2.31 2.42 9.22
CA TRP A 298 1.32 1.48 9.74
C TRP A 298 -0.07 2.14 9.92
N GLY A 299 -1.14 1.36 9.82
CA GLY A 299 -2.51 1.88 9.94
C GLY A 299 -3.58 0.81 10.14
N ASN A 300 -4.85 1.22 10.02
CA ASN A 300 -6.01 0.38 10.29
C ASN A 300 -7.14 0.65 9.29
N ALA A 301 -7.86 -0.39 8.88
CA ALA A 301 -9.11 -0.28 8.12
C ALA A 301 -10.31 0.03 9.03
N ALA A 302 -10.10 0.83 10.07
CA ALA A 302 -11.15 1.26 10.99
C ALA A 302 -10.75 2.55 11.71
N PHE A 303 -11.61 3.57 11.63
CA PHE A 303 -11.44 4.84 12.34
C PHE A 303 -11.30 4.67 13.85
N GLY A 304 -12.01 3.71 14.45
CA GLY A 304 -11.97 3.46 15.90
C GLY A 304 -10.57 3.18 16.46
N ASN A 305 -9.60 2.84 15.60
CA ASN A 305 -8.22 2.63 16.01
C ASN A 305 -7.31 3.86 15.89
N ALA A 306 -7.83 4.98 15.35
CA ALA A 306 -7.10 6.23 15.22
C ALA A 306 -6.88 6.95 16.56
N THR A 307 -7.76 6.69 17.54
CA THR A 307 -7.71 7.26 18.89
C THR A 307 -8.16 6.22 19.91
N GLY A 308 -7.86 6.46 21.19
CA GLY A 308 -8.40 5.65 22.28
C GLY A 308 -7.72 4.32 22.53
N ASN A 309 -6.73 3.93 21.71
CA ASN A 309 -5.85 2.79 22.00
C ASN A 309 -4.36 3.18 22.09
N PRO A 310 -3.50 2.38 22.75
CA PRO A 310 -2.07 2.64 22.90
C PRO A 310 -1.30 2.68 21.58
N LEU A 311 -1.78 1.99 20.55
CA LEU A 311 -1.18 2.00 19.21
C LEU A 311 -1.69 3.14 18.34
N SER A 312 -2.71 3.89 18.78
CA SER A 312 -3.28 5.01 18.04
C SER A 312 -2.23 6.07 17.71
N GLY A 313 -1.28 6.29 18.64
CA GLY A 313 -0.16 7.21 18.44
C GLY A 313 0.81 6.78 17.33
N ASP A 314 0.78 5.50 16.92
CA ASP A 314 1.61 4.91 15.86
C ASP A 314 0.84 4.66 14.56
N SER A 315 -0.49 4.57 14.64
CA SER A 315 -1.36 4.40 13.47
C SER A 315 -1.41 5.71 12.66
N ARG A 316 -1.16 5.64 11.34
CA ARG A 316 -1.07 6.80 10.43
C ARG A 316 -2.13 6.80 9.33
N PHE A 317 -2.67 5.65 8.95
CA PHE A 317 -3.64 5.53 7.86
C PHE A 317 -4.94 4.90 8.36
N HIS A 318 -6.09 5.52 8.08
CA HIS A 318 -7.39 5.07 8.60
C HIS A 318 -8.49 5.06 7.53
N GLN A 319 -9.24 3.96 7.45
CA GLN A 319 -10.51 3.94 6.73
C GLN A 319 -11.57 4.69 7.53
N ASN A 320 -12.23 5.64 6.88
CA ASN A 320 -13.19 6.56 7.47
C ASN A 320 -12.55 7.46 8.55
N GLY A 321 -13.29 8.46 9.02
CA GLY A 321 -12.85 9.35 10.09
C GLY A 321 -13.51 10.73 10.00
N PRO A 322 -13.06 11.69 10.81
CA PRO A 322 -13.54 13.06 10.73
C PRO A 322 -13.07 13.74 9.44
N SER A 323 -13.88 14.66 8.94
CA SER A 323 -13.45 15.62 7.92
C SER A 323 -12.39 16.57 8.47
N ASN A 324 -11.52 17.04 7.58
CA ASN A 324 -10.42 17.95 7.89
C ASN A 324 -10.89 19.34 8.35
N ASP A 325 -12.12 19.72 8.04
CA ASP A 325 -12.67 21.07 8.26
C ASP A 325 -14.00 21.06 9.03
N GLY A 326 -14.39 19.92 9.61
CA GLY A 326 -15.63 19.77 10.38
C GLY A 326 -16.88 19.68 9.51
N TRP A 327 -16.73 19.52 8.19
CA TRP A 327 -17.84 19.22 7.30
C TRP A 327 -18.61 17.98 7.74
N THR A 328 -19.95 18.05 7.67
CA THR A 328 -20.85 16.93 7.92
C THR A 328 -21.83 16.81 6.75
N ARG A 329 -22.21 15.58 6.42
CA ARG A 329 -23.14 15.33 5.32
C ARG A 329 -24.52 15.92 5.65
N PRO A 330 -25.07 16.80 4.81
CA PRO A 330 -26.44 17.29 5.00
C PRO A 330 -27.43 16.12 5.01
N GLY A 331 -28.18 15.95 6.10
CA GLY A 331 -29.20 14.92 6.24
C GLY A 331 -28.71 13.50 6.58
N GLY A 332 -27.40 13.29 6.72
CA GLY A 332 -26.82 12.02 7.17
C GLY A 332 -26.46 12.10 8.66
N GLY A 333 -27.36 11.62 9.52
CA GLY A 333 -26.96 11.28 10.90
C GLY A 333 -25.89 10.19 10.84
N GLY A 334 -24.86 10.30 11.71
CA GLY A 334 -23.68 9.45 11.70
C GLY A 334 -24.00 7.96 11.50
N GLU A 335 -23.37 7.38 10.49
CA GLU A 335 -23.20 5.93 10.35
C GLU A 335 -22.11 5.44 11.31
#